data_AF-A0A8I1NW00-F1
#
_entry.id   AF-A0A8I1NW00-F1
#
_cell.length_a   1.000
_cell.length_b   1.000
_cell.length_c   1.000
_cell.angle_alpha   90.00
_cell.angle_beta   90.00
_cell.angle_gamma   90.00
#
_symmetry.space_group_name_H-M   'P 1'
#
loop_
_entity.id
_entity.type
_entity.pdbx_description
1 polymer ?
#
loop_
_entity_poly.entity_id
_entity_poly.type
_entity_poly.pdbx_seq_one_letter_code
_entity_poly.pdbx_strand_id
1 'polypeptide(L)'
;MAEDWIDGLPVVRMTPCEFEALPEYSASYPTGTTPGKRWRREDGAFDPGFIRKGGRPRWVIGEYDPNCPPGAKRIRINWYRPVLRVKAGRMIVENDS
;
A
#
# COMPACT_ATOMS: atom_id res chain seq x y z
N MET A 1 -8.34 -16.27 -13.91
CA MET A 1 -8.62 -15.24 -12.88
C MET A 1 -7.50 -15.39 -11.88
N ALA A 2 -6.51 -14.49 -11.84
CA ALA A 2 -5.62 -14.50 -10.69
C ALA A 2 -6.52 -14.23 -9.50
N GLU A 3 -6.64 -15.19 -8.58
CA GLU A 3 -7.31 -14.97 -7.31
C GLU A 3 -6.74 -13.67 -6.73
N ASP A 4 -7.64 -12.76 -6.32
CA ASP A 4 -7.27 -11.44 -5.83
C ASP A 4 -6.61 -11.62 -4.47
N TRP A 5 -5.36 -12.11 -4.44
CA TRP A 5 -4.61 -12.44 -3.23
C TRP A 5 -4.51 -11.26 -2.27
N ILE A 6 -4.66 -10.05 -2.81
CA ILE A 6 -4.76 -8.78 -2.09
C ILE A 6 -5.97 -8.77 -1.15
N ASP A 7 -7.08 -9.40 -1.52
CA ASP A 7 -8.27 -9.50 -0.67
C ASP A 7 -8.07 -10.41 0.55
N GLY A 8 -7.12 -11.34 0.47
CA GLY A 8 -6.67 -12.19 1.58
C GLY A 8 -5.64 -11.55 2.51
N LEU A 9 -5.13 -10.36 2.18
CA LEU A 9 -4.11 -9.69 2.99
C LEU A 9 -4.68 -9.11 4.29
N PRO A 10 -3.87 -9.10 5.38
CA PRO A 10 -4.23 -8.36 6.58
C PRO A 10 -4.45 -6.87 6.26
N VAL A 11 -5.37 -6.25 7.00
CA VAL A 11 -5.73 -4.85 6.80
C VAL A 11 -4.90 -3.94 7.70
N VAL A 12 -4.33 -2.90 7.10
CA VAL A 12 -3.78 -1.75 7.84
C VAL A 12 -4.70 -0.55 7.66
N ARG A 13 -5.11 0.06 8.79
CA ARG A 13 -5.98 1.23 8.77
C ARG A 13 -5.15 2.48 8.99
N MET A 14 -5.31 3.46 8.12
CA MET A 14 -4.56 4.73 8.14
C MET A 14 -5.41 5.84 7.54
N THR A 15 -5.04 7.08 7.76
CA THR A 15 -5.63 8.25 7.10
C THR A 15 -5.05 8.42 5.70
N PRO A 16 -5.71 9.19 4.80
CA PRO A 16 -5.13 9.55 3.51
C PRO A 16 -3.76 10.23 3.63
N CYS A 17 -3.60 11.15 4.59
CA CYS A 17 -2.32 11.84 4.80
C CYS A 17 -1.18 10.88 5.20
N GLU A 18 -1.48 9.91 6.08
CA GLU A 18 -0.50 8.87 6.45
C GLU A 18 -0.13 8.00 5.26
N PHE A 19 -1.09 7.67 4.40
CA PHE A 19 -0.84 6.89 3.18
C PHE A 19 0.02 7.64 2.17
N GLU A 20 -0.31 8.90 1.89
CA GLU A 20 0.43 9.74 0.95
C GLU A 20 1.85 10.08 1.43
N ALA A 21 2.07 10.12 2.76
CA ALA A 21 3.38 10.32 3.34
C ALA A 21 4.33 9.11 3.18
N LEU A 22 3.81 7.93 2.82
CA LEU A 22 4.65 6.77 2.57
C LEU A 22 5.40 6.90 1.23
N PRO A 23 6.69 6.52 1.18
CA PRO A 23 7.40 6.40 -0.08
C PRO A 23 6.66 5.47 -1.04
N GLU A 24 6.64 5.82 -2.33
CA GLU A 24 6.03 5.01 -3.37
C GLU A 24 7.09 4.19 -4.13
N TYR A 25 6.88 2.88 -4.22
CA TYR A 25 7.72 1.96 -4.98
C TYR A 25 6.86 1.05 -5.87
N SER A 26 6.12 1.64 -6.81
CA SER A 26 5.28 0.91 -7.76
C SER A 26 6.06 0.31 -8.94
N ALA A 27 7.13 1.01 -9.36
CA ALA A 27 7.99 0.61 -10.50
C ALA A 27 9.43 0.21 -10.09
N SER A 28 9.72 0.16 -8.79
CA SER A 28 11.08 -0.03 -8.28
C SER A 28 11.09 -0.77 -6.94
N TYR A 29 12.28 -1.11 -6.44
CA TYR A 29 12.44 -1.72 -5.12
C TYR A 29 12.67 -0.66 -4.03
N PRO A 30 12.16 -0.88 -2.81
CA PRO A 30 12.43 0.01 -1.69
C PRO A 30 13.92 0.08 -1.37
N THR A 31 14.45 1.29 -1.17
CA THR A 31 15.86 1.50 -0.83
C THR A 31 16.13 1.22 0.66
N GLY A 32 17.21 0.51 0.97
CA GLY A 32 17.53 0.10 2.34
C GLY A 32 16.55 -0.95 2.90
N THR A 33 16.95 -1.64 3.96
CA THR A 33 16.24 -2.79 4.55
C THR A 33 15.98 -2.61 6.05
N THR A 34 15.67 -1.38 6.47
CA THR A 34 15.43 -1.07 7.88
C THR A 34 14.16 -1.76 8.39
N PRO A 35 14.23 -2.56 9.47
CA PRO A 35 13.04 -3.15 10.11
C PRO A 35 11.97 -2.10 10.42
N GLY A 36 10.71 -2.41 10.13
CA GLY A 36 9.56 -1.52 10.34
C GLY A 36 9.40 -0.41 9.29
N LYS A 37 10.34 -0.23 8.36
CA LYS A 37 10.14 0.71 7.25
C LYS A 37 8.95 0.27 6.41
N ARG A 38 8.04 1.21 6.13
CA ARG A 38 6.85 1.03 5.30
C ARG A 38 6.95 1.80 3.99
N TRP A 39 6.22 1.32 2.99
CA TRP A 39 6.03 1.98 1.70
C TRP A 39 4.70 1.58 1.08
N ARG A 40 4.24 2.37 0.11
CA ARG A 40 3.08 2.04 -0.74
C ARG A 40 3.55 1.55 -2.11
N ARG A 41 2.77 0.64 -2.69
CA ARG A 41 2.98 0.10 -4.04
C ARG A 41 1.63 -0.09 -4.71
N GLU A 42 1.52 0.34 -5.96
CA GLU A 42 0.40 -0.02 -6.82
C GLU A 42 0.73 -1.32 -7.54
N ASP A 43 0.22 -2.44 -7.02
CA ASP A 43 0.53 -3.75 -7.56
C ASP A 43 -0.18 -3.97 -8.91
N GLY A 44 0.57 -4.44 -9.91
CA GLY A 44 0.08 -4.65 -11.27
C GLY A 44 0.08 -3.42 -12.18
N ALA A 45 0.39 -2.22 -11.67
CA ALA A 45 0.37 -0.97 -12.45
C ALA A 45 1.35 -0.96 -13.64
N PHE A 46 2.46 -1.69 -13.51
CA PHE A 46 3.52 -1.80 -14.52
C PHE A 46 3.59 -3.20 -15.15
N ASP A 47 2.50 -3.99 -15.09
CA ASP A 47 2.39 -5.28 -15.79
C ASP A 47 1.40 -5.16 -16.97
N PRO A 48 1.90 -4.94 -18.20
CA PRO A 48 1.05 -4.83 -19.39
C PRO A 48 0.24 -6.11 -19.67
N GLY A 49 0.75 -7.28 -19.29
CA GLY A 49 0.05 -8.56 -19.48
C GLY A 49 -1.14 -8.70 -18.54
N PHE A 50 -0.99 -8.26 -17.29
CA PHE A 50 -2.07 -8.18 -16.31
C PHE A 50 -3.16 -7.19 -16.76
N ILE A 51 -2.77 -5.99 -17.17
CA ILE A 51 -3.71 -4.94 -17.61
C ILE A 51 -4.49 -5.38 -18.85
N ARG A 52 -3.81 -5.93 -19.87
CA ARG A 52 -4.46 -6.42 -21.10
C ARG A 52 -5.49 -7.53 -20.86
N LYS A 53 -5.33 -8.31 -19.79
CA LYS A 53 -6.28 -9.35 -19.37
C LYS A 53 -7.43 -8.82 -18.51
N GLY A 54 -7.56 -7.50 -18.35
CA GLY A 54 -8.59 -6.85 -17.54
C GLY A 54 -8.23 -6.76 -16.05
N GLY A 55 -6.98 -7.02 -15.69
CA GLY A 55 -6.47 -6.81 -14.33
C GLY A 55 -6.56 -5.34 -13.93
N ARG A 56 -6.94 -5.09 -12.67
CA ARG A 56 -7.04 -3.75 -12.10
C ARG A 56 -5.95 -3.60 -11.04
N PRO A 57 -4.99 -2.67 -11.23
CA PRO A 57 -3.98 -2.42 -10.21
C PRO A 57 -4.61 -2.02 -8.88
N ARG A 58 -3.96 -2.41 -7.78
CA ARG A 58 -4.44 -2.13 -6.43
C ARG A 58 -3.31 -1.68 -5.53
N TRP A 59 -3.61 -0.72 -4.67
CA TRP A 59 -2.67 -0.24 -3.65
C TRP A 59 -2.50 -1.27 -2.54
N VAL A 60 -1.24 -1.53 -2.20
CA VAL A 60 -0.81 -2.34 -1.06
C VAL A 60 0.25 -1.59 -0.25
N ILE A 61 0.36 -1.94 1.03
CA ILE A 61 1.45 -1.48 1.90
C ILE A 61 2.44 -2.61 2.08
N GLY A 62 3.71 -2.33 1.79
CA GLY A 62 4.83 -3.19 2.17
C GLY A 62 5.45 -2.70 3.48
N GLU A 63 5.85 -3.63 4.33
CA GLU A 63 6.59 -3.37 5.55
C GLU A 63 7.72 -4.38 5.68
N TYR A 64 8.94 -3.90 5.93
CA TYR A 64 10.00 -4.79 6.35
C TYR A 64 9.73 -5.28 7.76
N ASP A 65 9.84 -6.60 7.98
CA ASP A 65 9.50 -7.24 9.25
C ASP A 65 10.12 -6.49 10.45
N PRO A 66 9.30 -5.88 11.33
CA PRO A 66 9.81 -5.07 12.44
C PRO A 66 10.59 -5.90 13.46
N ASN A 67 10.38 -7.23 13.48
CA ASN A 67 11.06 -8.14 14.39
C ASN A 67 12.31 -8.78 13.77
N CYS A 68 12.73 -8.33 12.58
CA CYS A 68 13.93 -8.85 11.95
C CYS A 68 15.18 -8.53 12.79
N PRO A 69 16.00 -9.54 13.14
CA PRO A 69 17.15 -9.32 14.00
C PRO A 69 18.21 -8.45 13.30
N PRO A 70 18.98 -7.64 14.05
CA PRO A 70 20.11 -6.89 13.51
C PRO A 70 21.12 -7.82 12.81
N GLY A 71 21.62 -7.38 11.65
CA GLY A 71 22.61 -8.16 10.88
C GLY A 71 22.03 -9.33 10.05
N ALA A 72 20.71 -9.50 10.02
CA ALA A 72 20.08 -10.48 9.13
C ALA A 72 20.42 -10.19 7.65
N LYS A 73 20.85 -11.23 6.92
CA LYS A 73 21.17 -11.12 5.48
C LYS A 73 19.94 -10.91 4.60
N ARG A 74 18.75 -11.23 5.11
CA ARG A 74 17.46 -11.11 4.43
C ARG A 74 16.43 -10.64 5.44
N ILE A 75 15.53 -9.79 4.98
CA ILE A 75 14.38 -9.31 5.75
C ILE A 75 13.11 -9.68 4.99
N ARG A 76 12.12 -10.20 5.71
CA ARG A 76 10.81 -10.53 5.15
C ARG A 76 10.04 -9.23 4.86
N ILE A 77 9.25 -9.24 3.81
CA ILE A 77 8.27 -8.19 3.52
C ILE A 77 6.89 -8.71 3.94
N ASN A 78 6.22 -7.97 4.81
CA ASN A 78 4.81 -8.17 5.12
C ASN A 78 3.98 -7.26 4.20
N TRP A 79 2.96 -7.83 3.57
CA TRP A 79 2.04 -7.10 2.68
C TRP A 79 0.69 -6.90 3.35
N TYR A 80 0.12 -5.71 3.19
CA TYR A 80 -1.17 -5.34 3.77
C TYR A 80 -2.06 -4.64 2.75
N ARG A 81 -3.37 -4.80 2.93
CA ARG A 81 -4.37 -3.98 2.25
C ARG A 81 -4.61 -2.67 3.04
N PRO A 82 -4.42 -1.49 2.44
CA PRO A 82 -4.75 -0.23 3.08
C PRO A 82 -6.26 -0.03 3.14
N VAL A 83 -6.76 0.39 4.29
CA VAL A 83 -8.13 0.89 4.46
C VAL A 83 -8.04 2.33 4.97
N LEU A 84 -8.38 3.27 4.08
CA LEU A 84 -8.27 4.69 4.38
C LEU A 84 -9.47 5.16 5.21
N ARG A 85 -9.17 5.67 6.41
CA ARG A 85 -10.15 6.28 7.31
C ARG A 85 -10.26 7.76 6.99
N VAL A 86 -11.41 8.15 6.45
CA VAL A 86 -11.79 9.55 6.31
C VAL A 86 -12.64 9.97 7.51
N LYS A 87 -12.34 11.11 8.12
CA LYS A 87 -13.27 11.73 9.07
C LYS A 87 -14.45 12.26 8.27
N ALA A 88 -15.67 11.90 8.65
CA ALA A 88 -16.87 12.52 8.11
C ALA A 88 -16.91 13.98 8.58
N GLY A 89 -16.50 14.92 7.72
CA GLY A 89 -16.63 16.35 7.94
C GLY A 89 -17.87 16.89 7.23
N ARG A 90 -18.69 17.65 7.97
CA ARG A 90 -19.88 18.40 7.50
C ARG A 90 -19.65 19.01 6.11
N MET A 91 -20.51 18.69 5.15
CA MET A 91 -20.74 19.58 4.01
C MET A 91 -21.41 20.85 4.56
N ILE A 92 -20.68 21.96 4.58
CA ILE A 92 -21.33 23.28 4.58
C ILE A 92 -21.66 23.55 3.11
N VAL A 93 -22.94 23.47 2.78
CA VAL A 93 -23.45 23.97 1.50
C VAL A 93 -23.65 25.47 1.70
N GLU A 94 -22.67 26.28 1.31
CA GLU A 94 -22.92 27.70 1.06
C GLU A 94 -23.66 27.79 -0.28
N ASN A 95 -25.00 27.79 -0.21
CA ASN A 95 -25.82 28.38 -1.25
C ASN A 95 -25.99 29.86 -0.88
N ASP A 96 -25.11 30.72 -1.40
CA ASP A 96 -25.44 32.13 -1.49
C ASP A 96 -26.35 32.35 -2.69
N SER A 97 -27.44 33.06 -2.40
CA SER A 97 -28.61 33.34 -3.25
C SER A 97 -28.38 34.51 -4.21
#